data_AF-A0A3S2WWD0-F1
#
_entry.id   AF-A0A3S2WWD0-F1
#
_cell.length_a   1.000
_cell.length_b   1.000
_cell.length_c   1.000
_cell.angle_alpha   90.00
_cell.angle_beta   90.00
_cell.angle_gamma   90.00
#
_symmetry.space_group_name_H-M   'P 1'
#
loop_
_entity.id
_entity.type
_entity.pdbx_description
1 polymer ?
#
loop_
_entity_poly.entity_id
_entity_poly.type
_entity_poly.pdbx_seq_one_letter_code
_entity_poly.pdbx_strand_id
1 'polypeptide(L)'
;MFGLFKRSRKPTSTEKDESTELLDELLAGFALEDYLGPAAERRHQALAAKKSAEFDLAWTALQEVKDLYLKHALQCKFTAAQTLALDASVSPEMADILRLEGKHDDALVHILYWVGSAVEPTETQRAKLRAYHRRSSLAPLPPSELEELLDRFRLKPDFRMLRDAVTGLRSKRDA
;
A
#
# COMPACT_ATOMS: atom_id res chain seq x y z
N MET A 1 26.05 59.84 55.59
CA MET A 1 26.80 59.44 54.37
C MET A 1 26.21 58.14 53.84
N PHE A 2 25.73 58.20 52.60
CA PHE A 2 25.40 57.11 51.65
C PHE A 2 24.40 56.00 52.03
N GLY A 3 23.16 56.17 51.56
CA GLY A 3 22.23 55.07 51.31
C GLY A 3 22.56 54.36 50.00
N LEU A 4 22.59 53.03 50.01
CA LEU A 4 22.81 52.16 48.86
C LEU A 4 21.53 51.37 48.56
N PHE A 5 20.63 51.96 47.78
CA PHE A 5 19.54 51.23 47.13
C PHE A 5 20.10 50.52 45.88
N LYS A 6 20.30 49.21 45.94
CA LYS A 6 20.47 48.38 44.74
C LYS A 6 19.09 48.05 44.18
N ARG A 7 18.68 48.77 43.13
CA ARG A 7 17.54 48.43 42.27
C ARG A 7 17.74 47.03 41.70
N SER A 8 16.87 46.09 42.09
CA SER A 8 16.65 44.87 41.31
C SER A 8 15.98 45.28 39.99
N ARG A 9 16.66 45.05 38.87
CA ARG A 9 16.04 45.10 37.54
C ARG A 9 15.17 43.85 37.42
N LYS A 10 13.84 44.04 37.41
CA LYS A 10 12.93 43.01 36.91
C LYS A 10 13.28 42.71 35.45
N PRO A 11 13.36 41.44 35.02
CA PRO A 11 13.45 41.13 33.60
C PRO A 11 12.14 41.58 32.95
N THR A 12 12.26 42.48 31.97
CA THR A 12 11.15 42.94 31.14
C THR A 12 10.77 41.79 30.21
N SER A 13 9.67 41.10 30.52
CA SER A 13 9.05 40.09 29.69
C SER A 13 8.13 40.77 28.66
N THR A 14 8.59 40.94 27.43
CA THR A 14 7.74 41.04 26.22
C THR A 14 8.61 41.03 24.96
N GLU A 15 9.32 39.92 24.76
CA GLU A 15 9.54 39.44 23.40
C GLU A 15 8.60 38.24 23.32
N LYS A 16 7.41 38.44 22.73
CA LYS A 16 6.70 37.28 22.18
C LYS A 16 7.68 36.67 21.21
N ASP A 17 8.01 35.43 21.46
CA ASP A 17 9.14 34.72 20.87
C ASP A 17 8.84 34.53 19.37
N GLU A 18 9.13 35.55 18.56
CA GLU A 18 8.91 35.59 17.10
C GLU A 18 9.55 34.37 16.41
N SER A 19 10.59 33.80 17.05
CA SER A 19 11.23 32.57 16.62
C SER A 19 10.32 31.34 16.75
N THR A 20 9.48 31.28 17.79
CA THR A 20 8.50 30.21 18.01
C THR A 20 7.29 30.34 17.10
N GLU A 21 6.79 31.56 16.86
CA GLU A 21 5.69 31.77 15.90
C GLU A 21 6.14 31.43 14.47
N LEU A 22 7.37 31.80 14.09
CA LEU A 22 7.94 31.43 12.79
C LEU A 22 8.19 29.92 12.67
N LEU A 23 8.66 29.26 13.73
CA LEU A 23 8.83 27.80 13.78
C LEU A 23 7.48 27.08 13.70
N ASP A 24 6.46 27.55 14.42
CA ASP A 24 5.11 26.98 14.38
C ASP A 24 4.45 27.20 13.02
N GLU A 25 4.65 28.35 12.36
CA GLU A 25 4.17 28.62 11.00
C GLU A 25 4.92 27.76 9.96
N LEU A 26 6.23 27.57 10.13
CA LEU A 26 7.02 26.65 9.30
C LEU A 26 6.56 25.21 9.51
N LEU A 27 6.42 24.77 10.76
CA LEU A 27 6.00 23.42 11.14
C LEU A 27 4.56 23.14 10.72
N ALA A 28 3.66 24.13 10.78
CA ALA A 28 2.31 24.04 10.25
C ALA A 28 2.31 23.85 8.72
N GLY A 29 3.28 24.47 8.02
CA GLY A 29 3.53 24.21 6.60
C GLY A 29 4.17 22.84 6.29
N PHE A 30 4.83 22.23 7.28
CA PHE A 30 5.50 20.92 7.19
C PHE A 30 4.71 19.75 7.80
N ALA A 31 3.55 20.00 8.41
CA ALA A 31 2.71 18.98 9.01
C ALA A 31 2.00 18.15 7.93
N LEU A 32 2.77 17.37 7.16
CA LEU A 32 2.25 16.28 6.35
C LEU A 32 1.55 15.31 7.30
N GLU A 33 0.28 15.02 7.02
CA GLU A 33 -0.45 14.01 7.79
C GLU A 33 0.27 12.67 7.65
N ASP A 34 0.60 12.04 8.79
CA ASP A 34 1.26 10.74 8.78
C ASP A 34 0.25 9.64 8.46
N TYR A 35 0.21 9.26 7.19
CA TYR A 35 -0.56 8.10 6.74
C TYR A 35 0.23 6.78 6.80
N LEU A 36 1.57 6.83 6.89
CA LEU A 36 2.41 5.62 6.85
C LEU A 36 2.45 4.92 8.20
N GLY A 37 2.50 5.66 9.31
CA GLY A 37 2.41 5.12 10.66
C GLY A 37 1.12 4.30 10.87
N PRO A 38 -0.08 4.89 10.64
CA PRO A 38 -1.34 4.17 10.70
C PRO A 38 -1.39 2.97 9.73
N ALA A 39 -0.83 3.10 8.53
CA ALA A 39 -0.81 1.99 7.57
C ALA A 39 0.05 0.82 8.07
N ALA A 40 1.18 1.09 8.72
CA ALA A 40 2.01 0.07 9.32
C ALA A 40 1.28 -0.69 10.43
N GLU A 41 0.56 0.03 11.29
CA GLU A 41 -0.25 -0.55 12.37
C GLU A 41 -1.39 -1.43 11.81
N ARG A 42 -2.15 -0.95 10.83
CA ARG A 42 -3.19 -1.76 10.17
C ARG A 42 -2.62 -2.99 9.48
N ARG A 43 -1.44 -2.87 8.84
CA ARG A 43 -0.76 -4.03 8.25
C ARG A 43 -0.36 -5.05 9.31
N HIS A 44 0.11 -4.61 10.48
CA HIS A 44 0.42 -5.50 11.61
C HIS A 44 -0.84 -6.22 12.11
N GLN A 45 -1.94 -5.50 12.28
CA GLN A 45 -3.24 -6.06 12.65
C GLN A 45 -3.73 -7.10 11.63
N ALA A 46 -3.60 -6.81 10.33
CA ALA A 46 -3.96 -7.76 9.28
C ALA A 46 -3.16 -9.06 9.36
N LEU A 47 -1.85 -8.98 9.62
CA LEU A 47 -1.00 -10.16 9.76
C LEU A 47 -1.34 -10.98 11.02
N ALA A 48 -1.72 -10.32 12.12
CA ALA A 48 -2.19 -11.00 13.32
C ALA A 48 -3.54 -11.70 13.08
N ALA A 49 -4.51 -11.00 12.48
CA ALA A 49 -5.82 -11.57 12.14
C ALA A 49 -5.69 -12.77 11.19
N LYS A 50 -4.83 -12.67 10.17
CA LYS A 50 -4.54 -13.79 9.25
C LYS A 50 -4.00 -15.03 9.99
N LYS A 51 -3.10 -14.84 10.96
CA LYS A 51 -2.55 -15.95 11.76
C LYS A 51 -3.63 -16.63 12.62
N SER A 52 -4.61 -15.86 13.09
CA SER A 52 -5.76 -16.36 13.84
C SER A 52 -6.91 -16.87 12.95
N ALA A 53 -6.71 -16.94 11.62
CA ALA A 53 -7.73 -17.31 10.62
C ALA A 53 -8.98 -16.39 10.59
N GLU A 54 -8.86 -15.16 11.12
CA GLU A 54 -9.88 -14.12 11.04
C GLU A 54 -9.75 -13.38 9.69
N PHE A 55 -10.09 -14.07 8.59
CA PHE A 55 -9.78 -13.62 7.24
C PHE A 55 -10.51 -12.33 6.82
N ASP A 56 -11.77 -12.16 7.23
CA ASP A 56 -12.54 -10.93 6.94
C ASP A 56 -11.93 -9.69 7.61
N LEU A 57 -11.46 -9.85 8.86
CA LEU A 57 -10.77 -8.79 9.59
C LEU A 57 -9.43 -8.49 8.93
N ALA A 58 -8.66 -9.52 8.56
CA ALA A 58 -7.40 -9.36 7.86
C ALA A 58 -7.58 -8.64 6.52
N TRP A 59 -8.62 -9.00 5.76
CA TRP A 59 -8.96 -8.37 4.48
C TRP A 59 -9.32 -6.90 4.66
N THR A 60 -10.20 -6.60 5.61
CA THR A 60 -10.62 -5.22 5.92
C THR A 60 -9.42 -4.36 6.30
N ALA A 61 -8.56 -4.85 7.19
CA ALA A 61 -7.35 -4.13 7.59
C ALA A 61 -6.40 -3.86 6.40
N LEU A 62 -6.26 -4.80 5.46
CA LEU A 62 -5.45 -4.56 4.25
C LEU A 62 -6.08 -3.55 3.30
N GLN A 63 -7.41 -3.46 3.20
CA GLN A 63 -8.07 -2.40 2.41
C GLN A 63 -7.77 -1.02 3.00
N GLU A 64 -7.80 -0.90 4.33
CA GLU A 64 -7.46 0.36 5.00
C GLU A 64 -5.98 0.75 4.79
N VAL A 65 -5.07 -0.22 4.71
CA VAL A 65 -3.67 0.03 4.31
C VAL A 65 -3.62 0.65 2.91
N LYS A 66 -4.40 0.12 1.96
CA LYS A 66 -4.47 0.68 0.60
C LYS A 66 -5.02 2.11 0.63
N ASP A 67 -6.09 2.37 1.37
CA ASP A 67 -6.67 3.71 1.49
C ASP A 67 -5.66 4.73 2.05
N LEU A 68 -4.91 4.34 3.08
CA LEU A 68 -3.87 5.18 3.67
C LEU A 68 -2.70 5.41 2.70
N TYR A 69 -2.29 4.40 1.95
CA TYR A 69 -1.30 4.53 0.90
C TYR A 69 -1.75 5.46 -0.24
N LEU A 70 -3.03 5.42 -0.64
CA LEU A 70 -3.57 6.34 -1.63
C LEU A 70 -3.58 7.79 -1.13
N LYS A 71 -3.95 8.01 0.14
CA LYS A 71 -3.86 9.34 0.78
C LYS A 71 -2.41 9.84 0.84
N HIS A 72 -1.47 8.97 1.20
CA HIS A 72 -0.04 9.29 1.19
C HIS A 72 0.46 9.65 -0.21
N ALA A 73 0.13 8.84 -1.21
CA ALA A 73 0.52 9.07 -2.60
C ALA A 73 -0.03 10.42 -3.12
N LEU A 74 -1.28 10.76 -2.78
CA LEU A 74 -1.88 12.04 -3.13
C LEU A 74 -1.15 13.21 -2.46
N GLN A 75 -0.89 13.11 -1.14
CA GLN A 75 -0.19 14.14 -0.37
C GLN A 75 1.24 14.37 -0.89
N CYS A 76 1.95 13.29 -1.23
CA CYS A 76 3.31 13.34 -1.76
C CYS A 76 3.38 13.56 -3.28
N LYS A 77 2.24 13.75 -3.96
CA LYS A 77 2.15 13.96 -5.42
C LYS A 77 2.85 12.86 -6.23
N PHE A 78 2.65 11.60 -5.84
CA PHE A 78 3.18 10.46 -6.57
C PHE A 78 2.61 10.42 -8.00
N THR A 79 3.43 9.96 -8.93
CA THR A 79 2.97 9.63 -10.29
C THR A 79 1.97 8.47 -10.24
N ALA A 80 1.20 8.29 -11.33
CA ALA A 80 0.28 7.16 -11.45
C ALA A 80 1.01 5.82 -11.29
N ALA A 81 2.21 5.67 -11.86
CA ALA A 81 3.01 4.45 -11.74
C ALA A 81 3.48 4.20 -10.30
N GLN A 82 3.95 5.23 -9.59
CA GLN A 82 4.34 5.11 -8.18
C GLN A 82 3.15 4.78 -7.28
N THR A 83 2.00 5.43 -7.52
CA THR A 83 0.76 5.17 -6.80
C THR A 83 0.30 3.73 -7.00
N LEU A 84 0.33 3.26 -8.26
CA LEU A 84 -0.03 1.88 -8.62
C LEU A 84 0.91 0.86 -7.94
N ALA A 85 2.22 1.10 -7.97
CA ALA A 85 3.19 0.22 -7.32
C ALA A 85 2.99 0.16 -5.80
N LEU A 86 2.68 1.30 -5.16
CA LEU A 86 2.40 1.36 -3.72
C LEU A 86 1.09 0.63 -3.38
N ASP A 87 0.01 0.87 -4.12
CA ASP A 87 -1.28 0.18 -3.98
C ASP A 87 -1.12 -1.34 -4.14
N ALA A 88 -0.38 -1.76 -5.17
CA ALA A 88 -0.15 -3.17 -5.48
C ALA A 88 0.77 -3.88 -4.48
N SER A 89 1.53 -3.15 -3.66
CA SER A 89 2.42 -3.71 -2.64
C SER A 89 1.69 -4.47 -1.51
N VAL A 90 0.37 -4.29 -1.40
CA VAL A 90 -0.51 -4.97 -0.43
C VAL A 90 -1.12 -6.25 -1.01
N SER A 91 -1.15 -6.37 -2.34
CA SER A 91 -1.77 -7.52 -3.03
C SER A 91 -1.15 -8.89 -2.73
N PRO A 92 0.15 -9.05 -2.43
CA PRO A 92 0.70 -10.35 -2.04
C PRO A 92 0.09 -10.92 -0.76
N GLU A 93 -0.22 -10.07 0.21
CA GLU A 93 -0.88 -10.45 1.45
C GLU A 93 -2.36 -10.77 1.23
N MET A 94 -3.05 -9.97 0.41
CA MET A 94 -4.44 -10.23 0.03
C MET A 94 -4.57 -11.54 -0.75
N ALA A 95 -3.64 -11.81 -1.67
CA ALA A 95 -3.56 -13.08 -2.39
C ALA A 95 -3.35 -14.26 -1.44
N ASP A 96 -2.56 -14.08 -0.39
CA ASP A 96 -2.31 -15.14 0.60
C ASP A 96 -3.57 -15.45 1.42
N ILE A 97 -4.38 -14.45 1.76
CA ILE A 97 -5.70 -14.66 2.40
C ILE A 97 -6.61 -15.46 1.47
N LEU A 98 -6.78 -15.03 0.21
CA LEU A 98 -7.61 -15.72 -0.78
C LEU A 98 -7.13 -17.17 -1.01
N ARG A 99 -5.81 -17.38 -1.01
CA ARG A 99 -5.22 -18.72 -1.10
C ARG A 99 -5.61 -19.59 0.10
N LEU A 100 -5.59 -19.05 1.32
CA LEU A 100 -6.00 -19.76 2.54
C LEU A 100 -7.50 -20.08 2.53
N GLU A 101 -8.32 -19.23 1.92
CA GLU A 101 -9.76 -19.47 1.73
C GLU A 101 -10.09 -20.41 0.55
N GLY A 102 -9.10 -20.90 -0.19
CA GLY A 102 -9.30 -21.76 -1.36
C GLY A 102 -9.70 -21.03 -2.65
N LYS A 103 -9.73 -19.69 -2.64
CA LYS A 103 -10.06 -18.83 -3.80
C LYS A 103 -8.83 -18.60 -4.68
N HIS A 104 -8.33 -19.68 -5.29
CA HIS A 104 -7.03 -19.67 -5.98
C HIS A 104 -6.95 -18.77 -7.21
N ASP A 105 -8.04 -18.62 -7.96
CA ASP A 105 -8.09 -17.77 -9.14
C ASP A 105 -8.07 -16.29 -8.77
N ASP A 106 -8.86 -15.90 -7.77
CA ASP A 106 -8.85 -14.53 -7.23
C ASP A 106 -7.48 -14.20 -6.64
N ALA A 107 -6.86 -15.17 -5.95
CA ALA A 107 -5.50 -15.03 -5.45
C ALA A 107 -4.49 -14.77 -6.58
N LEU A 108 -4.63 -15.46 -7.73
CA LEU A 108 -3.79 -15.24 -8.90
C LEU A 108 -3.99 -13.82 -9.48
N VAL A 109 -5.20 -13.29 -9.52
CA VAL A 109 -5.48 -11.92 -9.98
C VAL A 109 -4.67 -10.89 -9.17
N HIS A 110 -4.62 -11.03 -7.86
CA HIS A 110 -3.82 -10.14 -7.00
C HIS A 110 -2.32 -10.25 -7.26
N ILE A 111 -1.80 -11.46 -7.53
CA ILE A 111 -0.39 -11.64 -7.89
C ILE A 111 -0.09 -11.06 -9.27
N LEU A 112 -0.97 -11.24 -10.26
CA LEU A 112 -0.84 -10.61 -11.57
C LEU A 112 -0.81 -9.09 -11.45
N TYR A 113 -1.69 -8.51 -10.64
CA TYR A 113 -1.70 -7.06 -10.38
C TYR A 113 -0.39 -6.59 -9.74
N TRP A 114 0.12 -7.32 -8.74
CA TRP A 114 1.40 -6.99 -8.10
C TRP A 114 2.60 -7.09 -9.03
N VAL A 115 2.67 -8.14 -9.85
CA VAL A 115 3.76 -8.33 -10.82
C VAL A 115 3.66 -7.33 -11.97
N GLY A 116 2.45 -7.07 -12.47
CA GLY A 116 2.20 -6.15 -13.58
C GLY A 116 2.41 -4.69 -13.23
N SER A 117 2.28 -4.33 -11.95
CA SER A 117 2.50 -2.96 -11.45
C SER A 117 3.96 -2.65 -11.14
N ALA A 118 4.85 -3.63 -11.23
CA ALA A 118 6.29 -3.42 -11.08
C ALA A 118 6.91 -2.93 -12.40
N VAL A 119 7.85 -1.98 -12.30
CA VAL A 119 8.67 -1.55 -13.45
C VAL A 119 9.38 -2.76 -14.05
N GLU A 120 10.04 -3.54 -13.20
CA GLU A 120 10.59 -4.84 -13.56
C GLU A 120 10.25 -5.86 -12.46
N PRO A 121 9.65 -7.01 -12.81
CA PRO A 121 9.40 -8.05 -11.83
C PRO A 121 10.69 -8.65 -11.24
N THR A 122 10.78 -8.62 -9.92
CA THR A 122 11.81 -9.31 -9.14
C THR A 122 11.70 -10.83 -9.24
N GLU A 123 12.75 -11.56 -8.90
CA GLU A 123 12.68 -13.04 -8.88
C GLU A 123 11.64 -13.54 -7.88
N THR A 124 11.45 -12.86 -6.75
CA THR A 124 10.39 -13.18 -5.78
C THR A 124 9.00 -13.04 -6.40
N GLN A 125 8.77 -11.98 -7.18
CA GLN A 125 7.51 -11.77 -7.90
C GLN A 125 7.26 -12.89 -8.92
N ARG A 126 8.27 -13.22 -9.73
CA ARG A 126 8.17 -14.30 -10.73
C ARG A 126 7.94 -15.66 -10.07
N ALA A 127 8.63 -15.95 -8.97
CA ALA A 127 8.45 -17.18 -8.20
C ALA A 127 7.03 -17.28 -7.62
N LYS A 128 6.49 -16.21 -7.05
CA LYS A 128 5.10 -16.17 -6.57
C LYS A 128 4.11 -16.32 -7.71
N LEU A 129 4.30 -15.63 -8.84
CA LEU A 129 3.44 -15.78 -10.02
C LEU A 129 3.36 -17.24 -10.47
N ARG A 130 4.51 -17.91 -10.63
CA ARG A 130 4.56 -19.35 -10.98
C ARG A 130 3.83 -20.22 -9.93
N ALA A 131 4.03 -19.94 -8.64
CA ALA A 131 3.43 -20.72 -7.57
C ALA A 131 1.90 -20.57 -7.49
N TYR A 132 1.38 -19.35 -7.69
CA TYR A 132 -0.07 -19.09 -7.66
C TYR A 132 -0.74 -19.57 -8.95
N HIS A 133 -0.09 -19.41 -10.10
CA HIS A 133 -0.56 -19.96 -11.37
C HIS A 133 -0.78 -21.47 -11.28
N ARG A 134 0.19 -22.22 -10.77
CA ARG A 134 0.09 -23.70 -10.59
C ARG A 134 -1.03 -24.14 -9.65
N ARG A 135 -1.51 -23.28 -8.76
CA ARG A 135 -2.60 -23.58 -7.81
C ARG A 135 -3.97 -23.19 -8.35
N SER A 136 -4.00 -22.28 -9.32
CA SER A 136 -5.23 -21.80 -9.94
C SER A 136 -5.81 -22.82 -10.92
N SER A 137 -7.06 -22.60 -11.31
CA SER A 137 -7.70 -23.33 -12.40
C SER A 137 -6.96 -23.15 -13.73
N LEU A 138 -6.15 -22.11 -13.86
CA LEU A 138 -5.38 -21.80 -15.06
C LEU A 138 -4.07 -22.58 -15.19
N ALA A 139 -3.70 -23.42 -14.22
CA ALA A 139 -2.43 -24.17 -14.23
C ALA A 139 -2.04 -24.88 -15.56
N PRO A 140 -2.99 -25.40 -16.37
CA PRO A 140 -2.66 -25.97 -17.69
C PRO A 140 -2.24 -24.95 -18.75
N LEU A 141 -2.53 -23.65 -18.57
CA LEU A 141 -2.15 -22.62 -19.52
C LEU A 141 -0.63 -22.45 -19.56
N PRO A 142 -0.03 -22.21 -20.73
CA PRO A 142 1.39 -21.94 -20.81
C PRO A 142 1.71 -20.59 -20.15
N PRO A 143 2.92 -20.42 -19.57
CA PRO A 143 3.33 -19.14 -18.98
C PRO A 143 3.23 -17.93 -19.92
N SER A 144 3.33 -18.15 -21.25
CA SER A 144 3.19 -17.09 -22.25
C SER A 144 1.84 -16.38 -22.19
N GLU A 145 0.74 -17.09 -21.89
CA GLU A 145 -0.60 -16.49 -21.76
C GLU A 145 -0.66 -15.50 -20.58
N LEU A 146 0.06 -15.80 -19.50
CA LEU A 146 0.15 -14.91 -18.34
C LEU A 146 1.01 -13.69 -18.66
N GLU A 147 2.11 -13.86 -19.40
CA GLU A 147 2.94 -12.74 -19.85
C GLU A 147 2.18 -11.82 -20.82
N GLU A 148 1.41 -12.36 -21.77
CA GLU A 148 0.53 -11.57 -22.65
C GLU A 148 -0.53 -10.80 -21.87
N LEU A 149 -1.08 -11.38 -20.80
CA LEU A 149 -1.99 -10.68 -19.91
C LEU A 149 -1.28 -9.55 -19.15
N LEU A 150 -0.06 -9.78 -18.66
CA LEU A 150 0.73 -8.76 -17.99
C LEU A 150 1.13 -7.62 -18.94
N ASP A 151 1.46 -7.92 -20.19
CA ASP A 151 1.80 -6.91 -21.19
C ASP A 151 0.59 -6.03 -21.52
N ARG A 152 -0.60 -6.63 -21.70
CA ARG A 152 -1.84 -5.87 -21.85
C ARG A 152 -2.13 -5.00 -20.62
N PHE A 153 -1.89 -5.52 -19.42
CA PHE A 153 -2.05 -4.75 -18.18
C PHE A 153 -1.09 -3.56 -18.12
N ARG A 154 0.19 -3.74 -18.48
CA ARG A 154 1.17 -2.65 -18.47
C ARG A 154 0.81 -1.50 -19.41
N LEU A 155 0.16 -1.80 -20.54
CA LEU A 155 -0.32 -0.78 -21.47
C LEU A 155 -1.48 0.05 -20.89
N LYS A 156 -2.37 -0.60 -20.14
CA LYS A 156 -3.52 0.06 -19.50
C LYS A 156 -3.84 -0.61 -18.16
N PRO A 157 -3.23 -0.16 -17.05
CA PRO A 157 -3.43 -0.78 -15.75
C PRO A 157 -4.89 -0.70 -15.29
N ASP A 158 -5.54 -1.85 -15.19
CA ASP A 158 -6.90 -1.98 -14.69
C ASP A 158 -7.06 -3.35 -13.99
N PHE A 159 -7.32 -3.32 -12.68
CA PHE A 159 -7.53 -4.52 -11.90
C PHE A 159 -8.75 -5.32 -12.38
N ARG A 160 -9.81 -4.63 -12.83
CA ARG A 160 -11.04 -5.28 -13.32
C ARG A 160 -10.75 -6.07 -14.58
N MET A 161 -9.94 -5.52 -15.48
CA MET A 161 -9.50 -6.20 -16.69
C MET A 161 -8.76 -7.51 -16.37
N LEU A 162 -7.86 -7.52 -15.37
CA LEU A 162 -7.19 -8.76 -14.94
C LEU A 162 -8.18 -9.80 -14.41
N ARG A 163 -9.11 -9.37 -13.55
CA ARG A 163 -10.13 -10.26 -12.98
C ARG A 163 -11.03 -10.86 -14.06
N ASP A 164 -11.50 -10.03 -14.98
CA ASP A 164 -12.40 -10.43 -16.05
C ASP A 164 -11.67 -11.35 -17.05
N ALA A 165 -10.38 -11.09 -17.32
CA ALA A 165 -9.55 -11.96 -18.14
C ALA A 165 -9.33 -13.34 -17.52
N VAL A 166 -8.97 -13.40 -16.22
CA VAL A 166 -8.82 -14.68 -15.49
C VAL A 166 -10.14 -15.45 -15.46
N THR A 167 -11.26 -14.76 -15.22
CA THR A 167 -12.60 -15.36 -15.23
C THR A 167 -12.95 -15.91 -16.61
N GLY A 168 -12.69 -15.15 -17.68
CA GLY A 168 -12.95 -15.58 -19.05
C GLY A 168 -12.09 -16.77 -19.49
N LEU A 169 -10.82 -16.82 -19.06
CA LEU A 169 -9.94 -17.97 -19.32
C LEU A 169 -10.42 -19.23 -18.61
N ARG A 170 -10.92 -19.10 -17.37
CA ARG A 170 -11.55 -20.21 -16.64
C ARG A 170 -12.78 -20.74 -17.38
N SER A 171 -13.69 -19.85 -17.78
CA SER A 171 -14.93 -20.26 -18.45
C SER A 171 -14.68 -20.97 -19.79
N LYS A 172 -13.64 -20.57 -20.55
CA LYS A 172 -13.27 -21.25 -21.81
C LYS A 172 -12.74 -22.67 -21.61
N ARG A 173 -12.21 -22.98 -20.42
CA ARG A 173 -11.70 -24.31 -20.07
C ARG A 173 -12.81 -25.25 -19.63
N ASP A 174 -13.83 -24.70 -18.97
CA ASP A 174 -14.94 -25.48 -18.43
C ASP A 174 -16.05 -25.74 -19.48
N ALA A 175 -15.90 -25.19 -20.70
CA ALA A 175 -16.78 -25.36 -21.85
C ALA A 175 -16.24 -26.42 -22.82
#